data_AF-A0A3D0P2E3-F1
#
_entry.id   AF-A0A3D0P2E3-F1
#
_cell.length_a   1.000
_cell.length_b   1.000
_cell.length_c   1.000
_cell.angle_alpha   90.00
_cell.angle_beta   90.00
_cell.angle_gamma   90.00
#
_symmetry.space_group_name_H-M   'P 1'
#
loop_
_entity.id
_entity.type
_entity.pdbx_description
1 polymer ?
#
loop_
_entity_poly.entity_id
_entity_poly.type
_entity_poly.pdbx_seq_one_letter_code
_entity_poly.pdbx_strand_id
1 'polypeptide(L)'
;MNEENSEPQIKATTAGQVRVSIRVSPGAYLTALSFLLLVALFLLYLDLYNASGVIAAFSIVIVFVLAATDRVVFDGKRIRRTGLLPRIGYRLFGLRDRLKLSDIEQVDSQSLRGIRRSGRFPYRHRTTLRGKGIAMTVVSGGERYRKFVREVLGKLDANVLDARSLELRDYLSEPEMLDRLIEEYRIPSADVLEPSFKKWKAARNAEALKVEAASSTEFSQKARELRDLGNRLRFSGSLIQAAE
;
A
#
# COMPACT_ATOMS: atom_id res chain seq x y z
N MET A 1 42.40 16.81 39.01
CA MET A 1 43.33 16.02 38.18
C MET A 1 42.59 14.75 37.80
N ASN A 2 42.13 14.75 36.55
CA ASN A 2 41.58 13.68 35.71
C ASN A 2 40.38 12.84 36.18
N GLU A 3 39.21 13.33 35.79
CA GLU A 3 38.08 12.52 35.33
C GLU A 3 38.49 11.74 34.07
N GLU A 4 38.42 10.40 34.11
CA GLU A 4 38.60 9.56 32.91
C GLU A 4 37.26 8.90 32.56
N ASN A 5 36.53 9.66 31.75
CA ASN A 5 35.64 9.27 30.67
C ASN A 5 35.33 7.76 30.54
N SER A 6 34.23 7.31 31.15
CA SER A 6 33.59 6.03 30.83
C SER A 6 32.35 6.29 29.98
N GLU A 7 32.55 6.54 28.69
CA GLU A 7 31.45 6.57 27.72
C GLU A 7 30.73 5.21 27.71
N PRO A 8 29.40 5.17 27.83
CA PRO A 8 28.67 3.93 27.60
C PRO A 8 28.80 3.59 26.12
N GLN A 9 29.44 2.47 25.82
CA GLN A 9 29.44 1.87 24.49
C GLN A 9 27.99 1.75 24.02
N ILE A 10 27.60 2.66 23.12
CA ILE A 10 26.40 2.52 22.30
C ILE A 10 26.65 1.27 21.48
N LYS A 11 26.10 0.14 21.95
CA LYS A 11 26.02 -1.09 21.19
C LYS A 11 25.47 -0.71 19.83
N ALA A 12 26.34 -0.72 18.83
CA ALA A 12 25.94 -0.60 17.44
C ALA A 12 24.92 -1.69 17.19
N THR A 13 23.65 -1.31 17.15
CA THR A 13 22.55 -2.17 16.74
C THR A 13 22.92 -2.65 15.35
N THR A 14 23.38 -3.89 15.25
CA THR A 14 23.63 -4.58 13.99
C THR A 14 22.42 -4.29 13.12
N ALA A 15 22.62 -3.50 12.05
CA ALA A 15 21.56 -3.05 11.17
C ALA A 15 20.86 -4.29 10.60
N GLY A 16 19.80 -4.73 11.28
CA GLY A 16 19.01 -5.88 10.87
C GLY A 16 18.55 -5.58 9.46
N GLN A 17 18.97 -6.41 8.50
CA GLN A 17 18.53 -6.28 7.13
C GLN A 17 17.00 -6.26 7.13
N VAL A 18 16.42 -5.09 6.86
CA VAL A 18 14.97 -4.95 6.84
C VAL A 18 14.46 -5.70 5.62
N ARG A 19 13.98 -6.91 5.88
CA ARG A 19 13.45 -7.80 4.85
C ARG A 19 11.93 -7.70 4.84
N VAL A 20 11.40 -6.99 3.87
CA VAL A 20 9.94 -6.88 3.69
C VAL A 20 9.49 -7.80 2.57
N SER A 21 8.46 -8.61 2.81
CA SER A 21 7.89 -9.51 1.81
C SER A 21 6.39 -9.30 1.67
N ILE A 22 5.92 -9.05 0.45
CA ILE A 22 4.51 -8.82 0.15
C ILE A 22 4.06 -9.70 -1.02
N ARG A 23 2.81 -10.16 -0.98
CA ARG A 23 2.19 -10.89 -2.09
C ARG A 23 1.98 -9.98 -3.29
N VAL A 24 2.22 -10.51 -4.48
CA VAL A 24 1.97 -9.78 -5.72
C VAL A 24 0.48 -9.77 -6.04
N SER A 25 0.03 -8.79 -6.84
CA SER A 25 -1.30 -8.84 -7.44
C SER A 25 -1.49 -10.14 -8.23
N PRO A 26 -2.60 -10.87 -8.05
CA PRO A 26 -2.86 -12.11 -8.79
C PRO A 26 -3.23 -11.86 -10.27
N GLY A 27 -3.33 -10.61 -10.73
CA GLY A 27 -3.85 -10.27 -12.06
C GLY A 27 -3.20 -11.04 -13.22
N ALA A 28 -1.86 -11.10 -13.27
CA ALA A 28 -1.15 -11.83 -14.32
C ALA A 28 -1.37 -13.35 -14.29
N TYR A 29 -1.63 -13.90 -13.09
CA TYR A 29 -1.97 -15.31 -12.93
C TYR A 29 -3.39 -15.60 -13.41
N LEU A 30 -4.34 -14.72 -13.08
CA LEU A 30 -5.71 -14.83 -13.57
C LEU A 30 -5.78 -14.74 -15.09
N THR A 31 -5.02 -13.84 -15.72
CA THR A 31 -4.95 -13.76 -17.19
C THR A 31 -4.38 -15.04 -17.81
N ALA A 32 -3.32 -15.61 -17.21
CA ALA A 32 -2.75 -16.87 -17.66
C ALA A 32 -3.74 -18.03 -17.50
N LEU A 33 -4.47 -18.09 -16.38
CA LEU A 33 -5.52 -19.08 -16.15
C LEU A 33 -6.65 -18.96 -17.18
N SER A 34 -7.13 -17.74 -17.45
CA SER A 34 -8.16 -17.51 -18.47
C SER A 34 -7.74 -18.00 -19.84
N PHE A 35 -6.47 -17.75 -20.23
CA PHE A 35 -5.94 -18.25 -21.49
C PHE A 35 -5.85 -19.78 -21.53
N LEU A 36 -5.37 -20.41 -20.46
CA LEU A 36 -5.28 -21.88 -20.37
C LEU A 36 -6.66 -22.56 -20.38
N LEU A 37 -7.65 -21.95 -19.74
CA LEU A 37 -9.03 -22.43 -19.78
C LEU A 37 -9.66 -22.24 -21.17
N LEU A 38 -9.32 -21.16 -21.89
CA LEU A 38 -9.72 -21.00 -23.29
C LEU A 38 -9.13 -22.11 -24.17
N VAL A 39 -7.86 -22.47 -23.98
CA VAL A 39 -7.23 -23.60 -24.68
C VAL A 39 -7.93 -24.92 -24.32
N ALA A 40 -8.25 -25.14 -23.04
CA ALA A 40 -8.99 -26.33 -22.62
C ALA A 40 -10.39 -26.40 -23.27
N LEU A 41 -11.09 -25.27 -23.37
CA LEU A 41 -12.40 -25.18 -24.02
C LEU A 41 -12.28 -25.42 -25.54
N PHE A 42 -11.22 -24.93 -26.18
CA PHE A 42 -10.95 -25.20 -27.58
C PHE A 42 -10.68 -26.70 -27.84
N LEU A 43 -9.96 -27.38 -26.95
CA LEU A 43 -9.77 -28.83 -27.04
C LEU A 43 -11.07 -29.61 -26.83
N LEU A 44 -11.96 -29.10 -25.97
CA LEU A 44 -13.29 -29.67 -25.81
C LEU A 44 -14.10 -29.57 -27.10
N TYR A 45 -14.01 -28.43 -27.79
CA TYR A 45 -14.65 -28.21 -29.10
C TYR A 45 -14.14 -29.16 -30.19
N LEU A 46 -12.88 -29.61 -30.09
CA LEU A 46 -12.29 -30.62 -30.98
C LEU A 46 -12.60 -32.07 -30.56
N ASP A 47 -13.54 -32.29 -29.64
CA ASP A 47 -13.89 -33.58 -29.06
C ASP A 47 -12.73 -34.32 -28.35
N LEU A 48 -11.68 -33.59 -27.97
CA LEU A 48 -10.55 -34.10 -27.20
C LEU A 48 -10.84 -34.03 -25.69
N TYR A 49 -11.88 -34.74 -25.25
CA TYR A 49 -12.41 -34.66 -23.88
C TYR A 49 -11.35 -34.89 -22.79
N ASN A 50 -10.53 -35.94 -22.94
CA ASN A 50 -9.49 -36.29 -21.98
C ASN A 50 -8.42 -35.19 -21.86
N ALA A 51 -7.95 -34.67 -23.01
CA ALA A 51 -6.94 -33.63 -23.03
C ALA A 51 -7.47 -32.32 -22.44
N SER A 52 -8.72 -31.96 -22.76
CA SER A 52 -9.40 -30.80 -22.20
C SER A 52 -9.49 -30.87 -20.67
N GLY A 53 -9.98 -32.00 -20.13
CA GLY A 53 -10.13 -32.19 -18.69
C GLY A 53 -8.79 -32.11 -17.95
N VAL A 54 -7.74 -32.77 -18.49
CA VAL A 54 -6.39 -32.74 -17.89
C VAL A 54 -5.82 -31.33 -17.89
N ILE A 55 -5.90 -30.60 -19.00
CA ILE A 55 -5.36 -29.23 -19.09
C ILE A 55 -6.12 -28.28 -18.18
N ALA A 56 -7.45 -28.36 -18.11
CA ALA A 56 -8.24 -27.53 -17.22
C ALA A 56 -7.88 -27.77 -15.74
N ALA A 57 -7.88 -29.04 -15.30
CA ALA A 57 -7.56 -29.39 -13.92
C ALA A 57 -6.14 -28.98 -13.54
N PHE A 58 -5.16 -29.30 -14.38
CA PHE A 58 -3.76 -28.96 -14.15
C PHE A 58 -3.53 -27.44 -14.12
N SER A 59 -4.17 -26.69 -15.02
CA SER A 59 -4.02 -25.23 -15.10
C SER A 59 -4.55 -24.54 -13.87
N ILE A 60 -5.71 -24.95 -13.34
CA ILE A 60 -6.26 -24.41 -12.11
C ILE A 60 -5.28 -24.64 -10.96
N VAL A 61 -4.88 -25.89 -10.72
CA VAL A 61 -4.00 -26.25 -9.59
C VAL A 61 -2.67 -25.49 -9.69
N ILE A 62 -2.02 -25.54 -10.85
CA ILE A 62 -0.68 -24.98 -10.99
C ILE A 62 -0.70 -23.45 -10.89
N VAL A 63 -1.69 -22.78 -11.48
CA VAL A 63 -1.77 -21.32 -11.44
C VAL A 63 -2.04 -20.83 -10.01
N PHE A 64 -2.93 -21.49 -9.25
CA PHE A 64 -3.17 -21.13 -7.86
C PHE A 64 -1.93 -21.34 -6.98
N VAL A 65 -1.20 -22.44 -7.15
CA VAL A 65 0.06 -22.69 -6.43
C VAL A 65 1.11 -21.62 -6.79
N LEU A 66 1.24 -21.29 -8.06
CA LEU A 66 2.15 -20.25 -8.54
C LEU A 66 1.78 -18.86 -8.00
N ALA A 67 0.49 -18.52 -7.97
CA ALA A 67 0.00 -17.26 -7.44
C ALA A 67 0.21 -17.16 -5.92
N ALA A 68 0.04 -18.26 -5.18
CA ALA A 68 0.20 -18.30 -3.73
C ALA A 68 1.66 -18.16 -3.27
N THR A 69 2.61 -18.64 -4.08
CA THR A 69 4.04 -18.62 -3.79
C THR A 69 4.73 -17.33 -4.24
N ASP A 70 4.09 -16.54 -5.10
CA ASP A 70 4.69 -15.31 -5.63
C ASP A 70 4.67 -14.15 -4.64
N ARG A 71 5.86 -13.58 -4.43
CA ARG A 71 6.10 -12.48 -3.48
C ARG A 71 7.13 -11.52 -4.03
N VAL A 72 6.91 -10.23 -3.77
CA VAL A 72 7.93 -9.19 -3.86
C VAL A 72 8.69 -9.17 -2.54
N VAL A 73 10.01 -9.25 -2.62
CA VAL A 73 10.91 -9.16 -1.48
C VAL A 73 11.78 -7.92 -1.65
N PHE A 74 11.89 -7.16 -0.57
CA PHE A 74 12.80 -6.04 -0.44
C PHE A 74 13.85 -6.36 0.60
N ASP A 75 15.12 -6.30 0.20
CA ASP A 75 16.27 -6.61 1.07
C ASP A 75 16.97 -5.32 1.58
N GLY A 76 16.25 -4.20 1.65
CA GLY A 76 16.79 -2.90 2.10
C GLY A 76 17.49 -2.07 1.01
N LYS A 77 18.02 -2.71 -0.04
CA LYS A 77 18.65 -2.01 -1.20
C LYS A 77 18.04 -2.38 -2.56
N ARG A 78 17.48 -3.58 -2.67
CA ARG A 78 17.00 -4.16 -3.94
C ARG A 78 15.64 -4.78 -3.75
N ILE A 79 14.81 -4.66 -4.77
CA ILE A 79 13.48 -5.23 -4.86
C ILE A 79 13.53 -6.34 -5.90
N ARG A 80 12.98 -7.51 -5.54
CA ARG A 80 12.96 -8.70 -6.37
C ARG A 80 11.60 -9.38 -6.30
N ARG A 81 11.14 -9.92 -7.43
CA ARG A 81 9.97 -10.81 -7.47
C ARG A 81 10.41 -12.28 -7.44
N THR A 82 9.80 -13.07 -6.57
CA THR A 82 10.21 -14.46 -6.27
C THR A 82 9.50 -15.51 -7.13
N GLY A 83 8.36 -15.17 -7.75
CA GLY A 83 7.55 -16.10 -8.52
C GLY A 83 8.28 -16.76 -9.70
N LEU A 84 7.83 -17.96 -10.07
CA LEU A 84 8.39 -18.72 -11.19
C LEU A 84 8.12 -18.07 -12.56
N LEU A 85 6.88 -17.63 -12.82
CA LEU A 85 6.52 -16.94 -14.07
C LEU A 85 7.42 -15.72 -14.39
N PRO A 86 7.61 -14.75 -13.47
CA PRO A 86 8.49 -13.63 -13.75
C PRO A 86 9.94 -14.08 -13.92
N ARG A 87 10.43 -15.09 -13.19
CA ARG A 87 11.79 -15.63 -13.39
C ARG A 87 11.97 -16.22 -14.79
N ILE A 88 10.99 -16.94 -15.31
CA ILE A 88 11.02 -17.49 -16.67
C ILE A 88 10.97 -16.34 -17.68
N GLY A 89 10.05 -15.39 -17.52
CA GLY A 89 9.93 -14.22 -18.39
C GLY A 89 11.22 -13.40 -18.44
N TYR A 90 11.84 -13.11 -17.29
CA TYR A 90 13.10 -12.37 -17.25
C TYR A 90 14.24 -13.08 -17.98
N ARG A 91 14.30 -14.41 -17.93
CA ARG A 91 15.29 -15.19 -18.69
C ARG A 91 14.99 -15.18 -20.19
N LEU A 92 13.74 -15.38 -20.59
CA LEU A 92 13.35 -15.44 -22.00
C LEU A 92 13.52 -14.10 -22.71
N PHE A 93 13.19 -13.00 -22.04
CA PHE A 93 13.25 -11.64 -22.62
C PHE A 93 14.54 -10.88 -22.28
N GLY A 94 15.51 -11.52 -21.62
CA GLY A 94 16.76 -10.86 -21.21
C GLY A 94 16.58 -9.69 -20.24
N LEU A 95 15.44 -9.62 -19.55
CA LEU A 95 15.10 -8.54 -18.64
C LEU A 95 15.75 -8.76 -17.26
N ARG A 96 16.01 -7.66 -16.55
CA ARG A 96 16.56 -7.69 -15.20
C ARG A 96 15.52 -8.20 -14.20
N ASP A 97 15.92 -9.09 -13.29
CA ASP A 97 15.05 -9.66 -12.25
C ASP A 97 15.03 -8.87 -10.93
N ARG A 98 15.92 -7.87 -10.82
CA ARG A 98 16.15 -7.04 -9.62
C ARG A 98 16.13 -5.56 -9.98
N LEU A 99 15.43 -4.78 -9.17
CA LEU A 99 15.39 -3.33 -9.24
C LEU A 99 16.10 -2.75 -8.01
N LYS A 100 17.17 -1.98 -8.18
CA LYS A 100 17.79 -1.26 -7.06
C LYS A 100 16.95 -0.04 -6.72
N LEU A 101 17.01 0.43 -5.48
CA LEU A 101 16.29 1.64 -5.07
C LEU A 101 16.74 2.88 -5.85
N SER A 102 18.04 3.00 -6.12
CA SER A 102 18.65 4.07 -6.94
C SER A 102 18.21 4.06 -8.40
N ASP A 103 17.72 2.91 -8.88
CA ASP A 103 17.35 2.70 -10.27
C ASP A 103 15.85 2.95 -10.49
N ILE A 104 15.11 3.32 -9.43
CA ILE A 104 13.69 3.65 -9.49
C ILE A 104 13.56 5.06 -10.07
N GLU A 105 12.84 5.15 -11.19
CA GLU A 105 12.65 6.39 -11.95
C GLU A 105 11.26 6.99 -11.69
N GLN A 106 10.26 6.14 -11.41
CA GLN A 106 8.90 6.58 -11.14
C GLN A 106 8.18 5.62 -10.17
N VAL A 107 7.40 6.18 -9.26
CA VAL A 107 6.46 5.43 -8.43
C VAL A 107 5.04 5.95 -8.63
N ASP A 108 4.16 5.04 -9.05
CA ASP A 108 2.74 5.31 -9.21
C ASP A 108 1.92 4.60 -8.14
N SER A 109 1.09 5.33 -7.41
CA SER A 109 0.18 4.75 -6.42
C SER A 109 -1.28 5.04 -6.73
N GLN A 110 -2.10 4.00 -6.76
CA GLN A 110 -3.54 4.09 -6.95
C GLN A 110 -4.28 3.65 -5.69
N SER A 111 -5.31 4.40 -5.29
CA SER A 111 -6.20 4.02 -4.20
C SER A 111 -7.55 3.57 -4.74
N LEU A 112 -7.89 2.31 -4.52
CA LEU A 112 -9.19 1.75 -4.83
C LEU A 112 -10.03 1.70 -3.56
N ARG A 113 -11.21 2.32 -3.60
CA ARG A 113 -12.15 2.33 -2.48
C ARG A 113 -12.91 1.01 -2.45
N GLY A 114 -12.92 0.34 -1.32
CA GLY A 114 -13.73 -0.84 -1.07
C GLY A 114 -15.16 -0.51 -0.65
N ILE A 115 -15.96 -1.55 -0.48
CA ILE A 115 -17.33 -1.46 0.03
C ILE A 115 -17.29 -1.00 1.50
N ARG A 116 -18.21 -0.10 1.87
CA ARG A 116 -18.34 0.43 3.24
C ARG A 116 -18.55 -0.73 4.22
N ARG A 117 -17.79 -0.74 5.32
CA ARG A 117 -17.97 -1.66 6.44
C ARG A 117 -17.86 -0.88 7.75
N SER A 118 -18.90 -0.91 8.57
CA SER A 118 -18.91 -0.31 9.92
C SER A 118 -18.45 1.16 9.94
N GLY A 119 -19.09 2.02 9.14
CA GLY A 119 -18.72 3.44 9.08
C GLY A 119 -17.40 3.77 8.35
N ARG A 120 -16.55 2.78 8.04
CA ARG A 120 -15.25 2.97 7.38
C ARG A 120 -15.26 2.51 5.92
N PHE A 121 -14.47 3.19 5.10
CA PHE A 121 -14.23 2.82 3.70
C PHE A 121 -12.83 2.24 3.54
N PRO A 122 -12.67 0.90 3.52
CA PRO A 122 -11.35 0.31 3.40
C PRO A 122 -10.74 0.69 2.04
N TYR A 123 -9.57 1.32 2.06
CA TYR A 123 -8.80 1.60 0.85
C TYR A 123 -7.83 0.46 0.54
N ARG A 124 -7.85 -0.01 -0.71
CA ARG A 124 -6.82 -0.89 -1.27
C ARG A 124 -5.90 -0.05 -2.14
N HIS A 125 -4.68 0.10 -1.69
CA HIS A 125 -3.64 0.78 -2.47
C HIS A 125 -2.94 -0.20 -3.41
N ARG A 126 -2.58 0.26 -4.59
CA ARG A 126 -1.74 -0.46 -5.55
C ARG A 126 -0.58 0.46 -5.88
N THR A 127 0.63 0.04 -5.56
CA THR A 127 1.85 0.82 -5.83
C THR A 127 2.66 0.09 -6.89
N THR A 128 3.02 0.79 -7.95
CA THR A 128 3.86 0.28 -9.04
C THR A 128 5.16 1.06 -9.07
N LEU A 129 6.26 0.33 -8.92
CA LEU A 129 7.62 0.86 -9.01
C LEU A 129 8.15 0.62 -10.41
N ARG A 130 8.63 1.66 -11.08
CA ARG A 130 9.19 1.59 -12.43
C ARG A 130 10.63 2.08 -12.45
N GLY A 131 11.47 1.41 -13.22
CA GLY A 131 12.84 1.85 -13.45
C GLY A 131 13.64 0.84 -14.27
N LYS A 132 14.56 1.33 -15.11
CA LYS A 132 15.43 0.50 -15.96
C LYS A 132 14.67 -0.59 -16.75
N GLY A 133 13.48 -0.26 -17.25
CA GLY A 133 12.63 -1.18 -18.02
C GLY A 133 11.92 -2.26 -17.21
N ILE A 134 11.97 -2.21 -15.88
CA ILE A 134 11.27 -3.15 -14.98
C ILE A 134 10.11 -2.41 -14.31
N ALA A 135 8.95 -3.06 -14.24
CA ALA A 135 7.82 -2.61 -13.44
C ALA A 135 7.45 -3.67 -12.39
N MET A 136 7.41 -3.27 -11.11
CA MET A 136 7.01 -4.14 -10.01
C MET A 136 5.79 -3.56 -9.31
N THR A 137 4.67 -4.27 -9.34
CA THR A 137 3.44 -3.87 -8.67
C THR A 137 3.25 -4.62 -7.36
N VAL A 138 2.97 -3.87 -6.30
CA VAL A 138 2.57 -4.37 -4.99
C VAL A 138 1.15 -3.90 -4.68
N VAL A 139 0.33 -4.77 -4.09
CA VAL A 139 -1.03 -4.45 -3.69
C VAL A 139 -1.17 -4.49 -2.17
N SER A 140 -1.92 -3.55 -1.64
CA SER A 140 -2.24 -3.37 -0.23
C SER A 140 -3.07 -4.52 0.33
N GLY A 141 -2.84 -4.84 1.61
CA GLY A 141 -3.60 -5.86 2.34
C GLY A 141 -3.23 -5.99 3.81
N GLY A 142 -2.73 -4.92 4.47
CA GLY A 142 -2.46 -4.94 5.91
C GLY A 142 -1.05 -4.50 6.29
N GLU A 143 -0.57 -5.00 7.43
CA GLU A 143 0.68 -4.59 8.08
C GLU A 143 1.90 -4.67 7.16
N ARG A 144 2.03 -5.73 6.36
CA ARG A 144 3.17 -5.93 5.44
C ARG A 144 3.29 -4.81 4.41
N TYR A 145 2.17 -4.34 3.87
CA TYR A 145 2.15 -3.23 2.92
C TYR A 145 2.61 -1.93 3.57
N ARG A 146 2.18 -1.65 4.81
CA ARG A 146 2.64 -0.47 5.56
C ARG A 146 4.15 -0.51 5.82
N LYS A 147 4.68 -1.67 6.23
CA LYS A 147 6.13 -1.87 6.38
C LYS A 147 6.87 -1.60 5.08
N PHE A 148 6.35 -2.05 3.94
CA PHE A 148 6.97 -1.77 2.65
C PHE A 148 6.92 -0.30 2.26
N VAL A 149 5.78 0.37 2.45
CA VAL A 149 5.67 1.81 2.18
C VAL A 149 6.70 2.58 3.01
N ARG A 150 6.79 2.31 4.31
CA ARG A 150 7.77 2.95 5.20
C ARG A 150 9.22 2.69 4.75
N GLU A 151 9.54 1.45 4.40
CA GLU A 151 10.91 1.04 4.08
C GLU A 151 11.38 1.37 2.67
N VAL A 152 10.44 1.41 1.71
CA VAL A 152 10.73 1.65 0.29
C VAL A 152 10.46 3.12 -0.05
N LEU A 153 9.24 3.60 0.14
CA LEU A 153 8.89 5.00 -0.19
C LEU A 153 9.61 5.98 0.75
N GLY A 154 9.83 5.60 2.02
CA GLY A 154 10.59 6.42 2.96
C GLY A 154 12.06 6.64 2.60
N LYS A 155 12.63 5.79 1.74
CA LYS A 155 14.05 5.87 1.28
C LYS A 155 14.19 6.42 -0.13
N LEU A 156 13.08 6.69 -0.82
CA LEU A 156 13.06 7.27 -2.15
C LEU A 156 13.00 8.80 -2.06
N ASP A 157 13.62 9.46 -3.05
CA ASP A 157 13.50 10.90 -3.22
C ASP A 157 12.04 11.27 -3.50
N ALA A 158 11.57 12.36 -2.91
CA ALA A 158 10.24 12.91 -3.15
C ALA A 158 9.97 13.19 -4.65
N ASN A 159 11.00 13.52 -5.42
CA ASN A 159 10.90 13.81 -6.86
C ASN A 159 10.50 12.58 -7.71
N VAL A 160 10.73 11.38 -7.19
CA VAL A 160 10.42 10.10 -7.88
C VAL A 160 9.00 9.62 -7.54
N LEU A 161 8.42 10.15 -6.46
CA LEU A 161 7.13 9.76 -5.94
C LEU A 161 6.02 10.61 -6.56
N ASP A 162 4.99 9.97 -7.12
CA ASP A 162 3.76 10.69 -7.45
C ASP A 162 3.11 11.28 -6.18
N ALA A 163 2.24 12.26 -6.37
CA ALA A 163 1.54 12.93 -5.27
C ALA A 163 0.86 11.91 -4.33
N ARG A 164 0.33 10.81 -4.88
CA ARG A 164 -0.34 9.80 -4.08
C ARG A 164 0.62 8.94 -3.25
N SER A 165 1.81 8.65 -3.78
CA SER A 165 2.86 7.93 -3.07
C SER A 165 3.49 8.78 -1.97
N LEU A 166 3.61 10.10 -2.19
CA LEU A 166 3.99 11.04 -1.14
C LEU A 166 2.99 11.00 0.02
N GLU A 167 1.70 11.17 -0.30
CA GLU A 167 0.67 11.10 0.74
C GLU A 167 0.65 9.73 1.46
N LEU A 168 0.89 8.62 0.75
CA LEU A 168 1.00 7.29 1.37
C LEU A 168 2.23 7.18 2.27
N ARG A 169 3.37 7.72 1.87
CA ARG A 169 4.58 7.73 2.68
C ARG A 169 4.36 8.51 3.98
N ASP A 170 3.68 9.65 3.88
CA ASP A 170 3.56 10.61 4.98
C ASP A 170 2.41 10.26 5.94
N TYR A 171 1.26 9.82 5.42
CA TYR A 171 0.03 9.66 6.22
C TYR A 171 -0.37 8.20 6.51
N LEU A 172 0.19 7.20 5.81
CA LEU A 172 -0.18 5.80 6.02
C LEU A 172 0.35 5.28 7.37
N SER A 173 -0.52 5.32 8.37
CA SER A 173 -0.20 5.01 9.76
C SER A 173 -0.57 3.57 10.17
N GLU A 174 0.04 3.09 11.24
CA GLU A 174 -0.40 1.88 11.92
C GLU A 174 -1.74 2.13 12.63
N PRO A 175 -2.66 1.15 12.69
CA PRO A 175 -3.99 1.36 13.25
C PRO A 175 -3.89 1.75 14.73
N GLU A 176 -3.01 1.05 15.47
CA GLU A 176 -2.81 1.27 16.91
C GLU A 176 -2.35 2.69 17.22
N MET A 177 -1.45 3.25 16.42
CA MET A 177 -1.02 4.64 16.55
C MET A 177 -2.19 5.59 16.27
N LEU A 178 -2.97 5.31 15.22
CA LEU A 178 -4.10 6.14 14.84
C LEU A 178 -5.20 6.12 15.90
N ASP A 179 -5.49 4.96 16.48
CA ASP A 179 -6.49 4.79 17.54
C ASP A 179 -6.07 5.56 18.81
N ARG A 180 -4.77 5.55 19.18
CA ARG A 180 -4.26 6.39 20.27
C ARG A 180 -4.44 7.89 20.02
N LEU A 181 -4.17 8.35 18.80
CA LEU A 181 -4.37 9.75 18.43
C LEU A 181 -5.86 10.12 18.45
N ILE A 182 -6.75 9.24 18.00
CA ILE A 182 -8.21 9.46 18.08
C ILE A 182 -8.63 9.65 19.55
N GLU A 183 -8.11 8.83 20.46
CA GLU A 183 -8.39 8.92 21.90
C GLU A 183 -7.83 10.20 22.52
N GLU A 184 -6.59 10.56 22.18
CA GLU A 184 -5.91 11.77 22.67
C GLU A 184 -6.68 13.04 22.31
N TYR A 185 -7.11 13.16 21.05
CA TYR A 185 -7.91 14.30 20.56
C TYR A 185 -9.42 14.14 20.81
N ARG A 186 -9.85 13.06 21.48
CA ARG A 186 -11.25 12.76 21.83
C ARG A 186 -12.20 12.79 20.64
N ILE A 187 -11.76 12.32 19.47
CA ILE A 187 -12.58 12.29 18.26
C ILE A 187 -13.65 11.19 18.39
N PRO A 188 -14.95 11.51 18.29
CA PRO A 188 -15.99 10.51 18.44
C PRO A 188 -15.98 9.43 17.34
N SER A 189 -16.65 8.31 17.61
CA SER A 189 -16.78 7.24 16.61
C SER A 189 -17.63 7.69 15.42
N ALA A 190 -17.37 7.10 14.25
CA ALA A 190 -18.08 7.44 13.01
C ALA A 190 -19.62 7.28 13.14
N ASP A 191 -20.08 6.31 13.94
CA ASP A 191 -21.51 6.04 14.12
C ASP A 191 -22.21 7.15 14.92
N VAL A 192 -21.50 7.78 15.86
CA VAL A 192 -22.01 8.93 16.64
C VAL A 192 -22.04 10.19 15.77
N LEU A 193 -21.05 10.37 14.91
CA LEU A 193 -20.92 11.54 14.04
C LEU A 193 -21.86 11.51 12.83
N GLU A 194 -22.27 10.33 12.35
CA GLU A 194 -23.03 10.20 11.10
C GLU A 194 -24.37 10.97 11.06
N PRO A 195 -25.20 11.00 12.13
CA PRO A 195 -26.41 11.80 12.17
C PRO A 195 -26.14 13.31 12.10
N SER A 196 -25.11 13.77 12.82
CA SER A 196 -24.69 15.17 12.87
C SER A 196 -24.07 15.61 11.55
N PHE A 197 -23.28 14.75 10.91
CA PHE A 197 -22.63 15.00 9.63
C PHE A 197 -23.64 15.23 8.50
N LYS A 198 -24.76 14.49 8.48
CA LYS A 198 -25.85 14.70 7.51
C LYS A 198 -26.48 16.09 7.66
N LYS A 199 -26.69 16.55 8.90
CA LYS A 199 -27.23 17.89 9.20
C LYS A 199 -26.22 18.99 8.82
N TRP A 200 -24.96 18.81 9.17
CA TRP A 200 -23.88 19.75 8.84
C TRP A 200 -23.69 19.90 7.32
N LYS A 201 -23.71 18.80 6.56
CA LYS A 201 -23.59 18.87 5.08
C LYS A 201 -24.74 19.66 4.45
N ALA A 202 -25.95 19.59 5.02
CA ALA A 202 -27.09 20.38 4.58
C ALA A 202 -26.91 21.88 4.92
N ALA A 203 -26.38 22.19 6.11
CA ALA A 203 -26.14 23.57 6.56
C ALA A 203 -24.95 24.25 5.84
N ARG A 204 -23.89 23.52 5.52
CA ARG A 204 -22.69 24.06 4.85
C ARG A 204 -22.95 24.59 3.44
N ASN A 205 -23.98 24.07 2.75
CA ASN A 205 -24.40 24.62 1.47
C ASN A 205 -25.09 25.99 1.60
N ALA A 206 -25.54 26.36 2.81
CA ALA A 206 -26.18 27.65 3.10
C ALA A 206 -25.20 28.67 3.73
N GLU A 207 -24.22 28.23 4.51
CA GLU A 207 -23.31 29.10 5.29
C GLU A 207 -21.85 29.02 4.83
N ALA A 208 -21.57 29.26 3.56
CA ALA A 208 -20.22 29.63 3.13
C ALA A 208 -19.92 31.09 3.57
N LEU A 209 -19.90 31.34 4.88
CA LEU A 209 -19.74 32.68 5.46
C LEU A 209 -18.58 32.70 6.46
N LYS A 210 -17.53 33.44 6.06
CA LYS A 210 -16.58 34.21 6.86
C LYS A 210 -16.02 33.50 8.11
N VAL A 211 -14.92 32.78 7.92
CA VAL A 211 -14.02 32.42 9.01
C VAL A 211 -12.91 33.48 9.08
N GLU A 212 -12.91 34.30 10.12
CA GLU A 212 -11.76 35.18 10.44
C GLU A 212 -10.58 34.33 10.93
N ALA A 213 -9.39 34.61 10.40
CA ALA A 213 -8.19 33.89 10.73
C ALA A 213 -7.70 34.27 12.14
N ALA A 214 -7.91 33.40 13.11
CA ALA A 214 -7.30 33.53 14.44
C ALA A 214 -5.77 33.49 14.33
N SER A 215 -5.11 34.56 14.78
CA SER A 215 -3.70 34.87 14.52
C SER A 215 -2.70 34.38 15.58
N SER A 216 -3.09 33.47 16.47
CA SER A 216 -2.17 32.94 17.49
C SER A 216 -1.32 31.78 16.96
N THR A 217 -0.04 31.78 17.29
CA THR A 217 0.95 30.79 16.84
C THR A 217 0.63 29.38 17.34
N GLU A 218 0.14 29.25 18.58
CA GLU A 218 -0.34 28.00 19.18
C GLU A 218 -1.56 27.43 18.46
N PHE A 219 -2.51 28.30 18.06
CA PHE A 219 -3.65 27.90 17.25
C PHE A 219 -3.19 27.37 15.88
N SER A 220 -2.16 27.98 15.28
CA SER A 220 -1.57 27.50 14.03
C SER A 220 -0.92 26.11 14.17
N GLN A 221 -0.28 25.81 15.30
CA GLN A 221 0.35 24.50 15.54
C GLN A 221 -0.71 23.41 15.72
N LYS A 222 -1.68 23.66 16.61
CA LYS A 222 -2.80 22.72 16.84
C LYS A 222 -3.62 22.48 15.57
N ALA A 223 -3.83 23.51 14.76
CA ALA A 223 -4.48 23.36 13.46
C ALA A 223 -3.69 22.48 12.49
N ARG A 224 -2.35 22.54 12.50
CA ARG A 224 -1.50 21.65 11.69
C ARG A 224 -1.59 20.20 12.15
N GLU A 225 -1.56 19.96 13.46
CA GLU A 225 -1.70 18.61 14.03
C GLU A 225 -3.05 17.99 13.71
N LEU A 226 -4.15 18.73 13.88
CA LEU A 226 -5.49 18.27 13.51
C LEU A 226 -5.61 18.01 12.02
N ARG A 227 -4.96 18.83 11.18
CA ARG A 227 -4.91 18.59 9.74
C ARG A 227 -4.13 17.33 9.39
N ASP A 228 -3.02 17.06 10.06
CA ASP A 228 -2.24 15.82 9.88
C ASP A 228 -3.08 14.60 10.30
N LEU A 229 -3.76 14.68 11.45
CA LEU A 229 -4.66 13.63 11.93
C LEU A 229 -5.82 13.39 10.97
N GLY A 230 -6.47 14.44 10.47
CA GLY A 230 -7.51 14.36 9.45
C GLY A 230 -7.01 13.69 8.17
N ASN A 231 -5.79 14.01 7.73
CA ASN A 231 -5.17 13.34 6.59
C ASN A 231 -4.93 11.84 6.85
N ARG A 232 -4.41 11.46 8.04
CA ARG A 232 -4.23 10.06 8.44
C ARG A 232 -5.56 9.29 8.48
N LEU A 233 -6.61 9.90 9.05
CA LEU A 233 -7.96 9.33 9.10
C LEU A 233 -8.57 9.16 7.70
N ARG A 234 -8.33 10.12 6.80
CA ARG A 234 -8.76 10.03 5.39
C ARG A 234 -8.09 8.84 4.70
N PHE A 235 -6.81 8.60 4.96
CA PHE A 235 -6.06 7.47 4.41
C PHE A 235 -6.43 6.12 5.02
N SER A 236 -6.83 6.09 6.29
CA SER A 236 -7.32 4.87 6.94
C SER A 236 -8.74 4.47 6.51
N GLY A 237 -9.49 5.40 5.91
CA GLY A 237 -10.87 5.15 5.49
C GLY A 237 -11.95 5.70 6.42
N SER A 238 -11.56 6.34 7.52
CA SER A 238 -12.45 6.99 8.49
C SER A 238 -12.86 8.40 8.03
N LEU A 239 -13.55 8.50 6.90
CA LEU A 239 -13.86 9.80 6.27
C LEU A 239 -14.74 10.72 7.11
N ILE A 240 -15.65 10.17 7.91
CA ILE A 240 -16.54 10.96 8.78
C ILE A 240 -15.71 11.57 9.92
N GLN A 241 -14.86 10.75 10.57
CA GLN A 241 -13.98 11.21 11.64
C GLN A 241 -12.92 12.20 11.13
N ALA A 242 -12.49 12.08 9.87
CA ALA A 242 -11.54 13.00 9.26
C ALA A 242 -12.13 14.39 8.94
N ALA A 243 -13.46 14.50 8.91
CA ALA A 243 -14.15 15.74 8.57
C ALA A 243 -14.61 16.53 9.81
N GLU A 244 -14.61 15.88 10.98
CA GLU A 244 -14.72 16.50 12.30
C GLU A 244 -13.41 17.18 12.66
#